data_AF-A0A2H1WGV9-F1
#
_entry.id   AF-A0A2H1WGV9-F1
#
_cell.length_a   1.000
_cell.length_b   1.000
_cell.length_c   1.000
_cell.angle_alpha   90.00
_cell.angle_beta   90.00
_cell.angle_gamma   90.00
#
_symmetry.space_group_name_H-M   'P 1'
#
loop_
_entity.id
_entity.type
_entity.pdbx_description
1 polymer ?
#
loop_
_entity_poly.entity_id
_entity_poly.type
_entity_poly.pdbx_seq_one_letter_code
_entity_poly.pdbx_strand_id
1 'polypeptide(L)'
;ISGIPQAEFDKPPEEPSDQLDTFDLLQRARFWLDHGNLAAAVRYVDSLKGASRAAADKWFQAARAHLEVRQAAEAVLAHASAMALQYI
;
A
#
# COMPACT_ATOMS: atom_id res chain seq x y z
N ILE A 1 19.28 9.21 -5.02
CA ILE A 1 18.12 8.29 -5.10
C ILE A 1 16.93 9.21 -5.32
N SER A 2 16.31 9.14 -6.51
CA SER A 2 15.22 10.06 -6.87
C SER A 2 14.09 9.90 -5.84
N GLY A 3 13.80 10.95 -5.08
CA GLY A 3 12.72 10.96 -4.10
C GLY A 3 11.37 11.09 -4.80
N ILE A 4 10.31 10.61 -4.16
CA ILE A 4 8.95 10.91 -4.62
C ILE A 4 8.68 12.42 -4.46
N PRO A 5 7.82 13.03 -5.31
CA PRO A 5 7.46 14.43 -5.16
C PRO A 5 6.88 14.72 -3.76
N GLN A 6 7.26 15.85 -3.15
CA GLN A 6 6.82 16.19 -1.78
C GLN A 6 5.29 16.17 -1.64
N ALA A 7 4.56 16.68 -2.63
CA ALA A 7 3.10 16.65 -2.63
C ALA A 7 2.53 15.22 -2.58
N GLU A 8 3.20 14.25 -3.22
CA GLU A 8 2.82 12.83 -3.17
C GLU A 8 3.13 12.22 -1.79
N PHE A 9 4.22 12.66 -1.15
CA PHE A 9 4.59 12.22 0.19
C PHE A 9 3.59 12.71 1.25
N ASP A 10 3.25 14.00 1.21
CA ASP A 10 2.34 14.63 2.17
C ASP A 10 0.93 14.04 2.07
N LYS A 11 0.49 13.73 0.85
CA LYS A 11 -0.79 13.10 0.57
C LYS A 11 -0.63 12.05 -0.53
N PRO A 12 -0.48 10.76 -0.17
CA PRO A 12 -0.43 9.69 -1.15
C PRO A 12 -1.69 9.70 -2.01
N PRO A 13 -1.58 9.73 -3.35
CA PRO A 13 -2.76 9.74 -4.21
C PRO A 13 -3.55 8.44 -4.02
N GLU A 14 -4.87 8.49 -4.19
CA GLU A 14 -5.71 7.28 -4.15
C GLU A 14 -5.35 6.33 -5.31
N GLU A 15 -5.21 6.90 -6.50
CA GLU A 15 -4.80 6.20 -7.72
C GLU A 15 -3.51 6.79 -8.29
N PRO A 16 -2.52 5.95 -8.66
CA PRO A 16 -1.32 6.40 -9.36
C PRO A 16 -1.63 7.09 -10.70
N SER A 17 -0.84 8.09 -11.06
CA SER A 17 -0.99 8.80 -12.35
C SER A 17 -0.75 7.86 -13.53
N ASP A 18 -1.60 7.94 -14.56
CA ASP A 18 -1.43 7.21 -15.82
C ASP A 18 -0.15 7.58 -16.60
N GLN A 19 0.51 8.67 -16.23
CA GLN A 19 1.77 9.10 -16.83
C GLN A 19 2.99 8.34 -16.30
N LEU A 20 2.83 7.57 -15.22
CA LEU A 20 3.93 6.81 -14.62
C LEU A 20 4.26 5.57 -15.44
N ASP A 21 5.54 5.38 -15.72
CA ASP A 21 6.00 4.15 -16.37
C ASP A 21 6.19 3.00 -15.37
N THR A 22 6.61 1.83 -15.86
CA THR A 22 6.83 0.65 -15.00
C THR A 22 7.90 0.89 -13.93
N PHE A 23 8.98 1.60 -14.24
CA PHE A 23 10.06 1.86 -13.30
C PHE A 23 9.66 2.91 -12.27
N ASP A 24 8.91 3.93 -12.69
CA ASP A 24 8.28 4.91 -11.81
C ASP A 24 7.37 4.26 -10.77
N LEU A 25 6.52 3.33 -11.20
CA LEU A 25 5.62 2.57 -10.32
C LEU A 25 6.42 1.70 -9.33
N LEU A 26 7.42 0.95 -9.80
CA LEU A 26 8.25 0.10 -8.95
C LEU A 26 9.10 0.91 -7.95
N GLN A 27 9.62 2.06 -8.37
CA GLN A 27 10.36 2.96 -7.50
C GLN A 27 9.47 3.49 -6.38
N ARG A 28 8.24 3.95 -6.70
CA ARG A 28 7.27 4.41 -5.69
C ARG A 28 6.82 3.29 -4.77
N ALA A 29 6.59 2.10 -5.32
CA ALA A 29 6.26 0.92 -4.51
C ALA A 29 7.35 0.63 -3.47
N ARG A 30 8.63 0.62 -3.91
CA ARG A 30 9.77 0.42 -3.01
C ARG A 30 9.88 1.54 -1.99
N PHE A 31 9.75 2.80 -2.42
CA PHE A 31 9.80 3.95 -1.52
C PHE A 31 8.79 3.80 -0.38
N TRP A 32 7.52 3.53 -0.70
CA TRP A 32 6.48 3.40 0.32
C TRP A 32 6.66 2.17 1.21
N LEU A 33 7.18 1.07 0.65
CA LEU A 33 7.52 -0.12 1.41
C LEU A 33 8.62 0.17 2.45
N ASP A 34 9.69 0.87 2.04
CA ASP A 34 10.80 1.25 2.91
C ASP A 34 10.37 2.20 4.04
N HIS A 35 9.27 2.94 3.85
CA HIS A 35 8.67 3.84 4.86
C HIS A 35 7.51 3.19 5.64
N GLY A 36 7.29 1.88 5.51
CA GLY A 36 6.28 1.13 6.26
C GLY A 36 4.84 1.35 5.79
N ASN A 37 4.62 2.04 4.67
CA ASN A 37 3.29 2.23 4.09
C ASN A 37 3.00 1.14 3.05
N LEU A 38 2.69 -0.07 3.53
CA LEU A 38 2.39 -1.22 2.67
C LEU A 38 1.19 -0.96 1.76
N ALA A 39 0.17 -0.23 2.22
CA ALA A 39 -1.01 0.07 1.42
C ALA A 39 -0.70 0.94 0.19
N ALA A 40 0.17 1.94 0.33
CA ALA A 40 0.65 2.70 -0.83
C ALA A 40 1.52 1.82 -1.75
N ALA A 41 2.43 1.02 -1.19
CA ALA A 41 3.27 0.12 -1.99
C ALA A 41 2.46 -0.87 -2.84
N VAL A 42 1.44 -1.51 -2.24
CA VAL A 42 0.53 -2.44 -2.91
C VAL A 42 -0.21 -1.75 -4.06
N ARG A 43 -0.70 -0.53 -3.87
CA ARG A 43 -1.38 0.23 -4.93
C ARG A 43 -0.50 0.49 -6.15
N TYR A 44 0.75 0.91 -5.94
CA TYR A 44 1.67 1.13 -7.06
C TYR A 44 2.02 -0.15 -7.81
N VAL A 45 2.15 -1.28 -7.11
CA VAL A 45 2.31 -2.59 -7.77
C VAL A 45 1.02 -3.02 -8.49
N ASP A 46 -0.14 -2.67 -7.94
CA ASP A 46 -1.43 -2.97 -8.57
C ASP A 46 -1.59 -2.25 -9.92
N SER A 47 -1.04 -1.05 -10.04
CA SER A 47 -1.09 -0.26 -11.27
C SER A 47 -0.14 -0.75 -12.38
N LEU A 48 0.72 -1.74 -12.12
CA LEU A 48 1.54 -2.37 -13.15
C LEU A 48 0.64 -3.03 -14.21
N LYS A 49 1.14 -3.10 -15.46
CA LYS A 49 0.41 -3.67 -16.60
C LYS A 49 1.29 -4.68 -17.35
N GLY A 50 0.67 -5.65 -18.02
CA GLY A 50 1.37 -6.63 -18.87
C GLY A 50 2.39 -7.50 -18.12
N ALA A 51 3.59 -7.65 -18.68
CA ALA A 51 4.61 -8.57 -18.17
C ALA A 51 5.14 -8.18 -16.77
N SER A 52 5.25 -6.89 -16.47
CA SER A 52 5.70 -6.43 -15.14
C SER A 52 4.66 -6.77 -14.07
N ARG A 53 3.36 -6.66 -14.39
CA ARG A 53 2.29 -7.13 -13.51
C ARG A 53 2.37 -8.64 -13.29
N ALA A 54 2.52 -9.42 -14.36
CA ALA A 54 2.62 -10.87 -14.24
C ALA A 54 3.82 -11.30 -13.39
N ALA A 55 4.96 -10.62 -13.53
CA ALA A 55 6.16 -10.88 -12.73
C ALA A 55 5.96 -10.52 -11.24
N ALA A 56 5.22 -9.45 -10.94
CA ALA A 56 4.96 -8.98 -9.58
C ALA A 56 3.79 -9.68 -8.88
N ASP A 57 2.97 -10.46 -9.60
CA ASP A 57 1.69 -10.96 -9.11
C ASP A 57 1.81 -11.75 -7.79
N LYS A 58 2.78 -12.66 -7.69
CA LYS A 58 2.98 -13.45 -6.47
C LYS A 58 3.28 -12.57 -5.25
N TRP A 59 4.11 -11.54 -5.43
CA TRP A 59 4.40 -10.58 -4.36
C TRP A 59 3.15 -9.77 -4.02
N PHE A 60 2.42 -9.30 -5.04
CA PHE A 60 1.20 -8.52 -4.88
C PHE A 60 0.14 -9.27 -4.07
N GLN A 61 -0.13 -10.54 -4.41
CA GLN A 61 -1.13 -11.35 -3.69
C GLN A 61 -0.74 -11.54 -2.22
N ALA A 62 0.54 -11.82 -1.93
CA ALA A 62 1.02 -11.99 -0.56
C ALA A 62 0.95 -10.68 0.25
N ALA A 63 1.38 -9.56 -0.35
CA ALA A 63 1.35 -8.25 0.27
C ALA A 63 -0.09 -7.80 0.54
N ARG A 64 -1.00 -8.02 -0.40
CA ARG A 64 -2.43 -7.75 -0.26
C ARG A 64 -3.05 -8.58 0.86
N ALA A 65 -2.84 -9.89 0.87
CA ALA A 65 -3.37 -10.77 1.91
C ALA A 65 -2.88 -10.36 3.30
N HIS A 66 -1.58 -10.01 3.43
CA HIS A 66 -1.03 -9.50 4.69
C HIS A 66 -1.72 -8.20 5.14
N LEU A 67 -1.92 -7.25 4.21
CA LEU A 67 -2.58 -5.99 4.49
C LEU A 67 -4.03 -6.19 4.96
N GLU A 68 -4.79 -7.03 4.26
CA GLU A 68 -6.19 -7.35 4.59
C GLU A 68 -6.30 -8.00 5.98
N VAL A 69 -5.41 -8.95 6.31
CA VAL A 69 -5.37 -9.57 7.64
C VAL A 69 -5.05 -8.53 8.72
N ARG A 70 -4.09 -7.63 8.48
CA ARG A 70 -3.74 -6.57 9.43
C ARG A 70 -4.91 -5.64 9.68
N GLN A 71 -5.59 -5.19 8.62
CA GLN A 71 -6.76 -4.32 8.72
C GLN A 71 -7.91 -4.99 9.46
N ALA A 72 -8.17 -6.28 9.20
CA ALA A 72 -9.18 -7.05 9.94
C ALA A 72 -8.83 -7.13 11.43
N ALA A 73 -7.57 -7.41 11.77
CA ALA A 73 -7.12 -7.45 13.17
C ALA A 73 -7.26 -6.09 13.86
N GLU A 74 -6.87 -5.00 13.19
CA GLU A 74 -7.03 -3.62 13.68
C GLU A 74 -8.51 -3.30 13.95
N ALA A 75 -9.42 -3.69 13.05
CA ALA A 75 -10.86 -3.49 13.21
C ALA A 75 -11.42 -4.25 14.42
N VAL A 76 -11.01 -5.51 14.61
CA VAL A 76 -11.40 -6.32 15.78
C VAL A 76 -10.91 -5.68 17.09
N LEU A 77 -9.65 -5.23 17.12
CA LEU A 77 -9.06 -4.58 18.30
C LEU A 77 -9.75 -3.24 18.61
N ALA A 78 -10.05 -2.43 17.60
CA ALA A 78 -10.78 -1.18 17.76
C ALA A 78 -12.18 -1.43 18.34
N HIS A 79 -12.89 -2.44 17.82
CA HIS A 79 -14.20 -2.84 18.34
C HIS A 79 -14.13 -3.29 19.80
N ALA A 80 -13.18 -4.17 20.15
CA ALA A 80 -13.00 -4.65 21.53
C ALA A 80 -12.64 -3.49 22.49
N SER A 81 -11.81 -2.56 22.05
CA SER A 81 -11.41 -1.37 22.83
C SER A 81 -12.60 -0.43 23.07
N ALA A 82 -13.43 -0.20 22.04
CA ALA A 82 -14.64 0.60 22.16
C ALA A 82 -15.66 -0.03 23.11
N MET A 83 -15.83 -1.35 23.06
CA MET A 83 -16.67 -2.07 24.02
C MET A 83 -16.13 -1.95 25.44
N ALA A 84 -14.83 -2.16 25.65
CA ALA A 84 -14.22 -2.05 26.98
C ALA A 84 -14.50 -0.67 27.61
N LEU A 85 -14.34 0.41 26.84
CA LEU A 85 -14.63 1.78 27.27
C LEU A 85 -16.11 2.03 27.63
N GLN A 86 -17.05 1.24 27.11
CA GLN A 86 -18.47 1.36 27.47
C GLN A 86 -18.80 0.72 28.83
N TYR A 87 -17.96 -0.19 29.32
CA TYR A 87 -18.19 -0.95 30.56
C TYR A 87 -17.38 -0.43 31.77
N ILE A 88 -16.65 0.69 31.61
CA ILE A 88 -15.94 1.42 32.67
C ILE A 88 -16.61 2.77 32.91
#